data_AF-D5WUS0-F1
#
_entry.id   AF-D5WUS0-F1
#
_cell.length_a   1.000
_cell.length_b   1.000
_cell.length_c   1.000
_cell.angle_alpha   90.00
_cell.angle_beta   90.00
_cell.angle_gamma   90.00
#
_symmetry.space_group_name_H-M   'P 1'
#
loop_
_entity.id
_entity.type
_entity.pdbx_description
1 polymer ?
#
loop_
_entity_poly.entity_id
_entity_poly.type
_entity_poly.pdbx_seq_one_letter_code
_entity_poly.pdbx_strand_id
1 'polypeptide(L)'
;MGRDGFMMMEALLATFCTVLLIGTDGVYTMAILAEYRDAQQWAIARNLALEARERRVATGVAVGEVVQRSGVQYRIEWEGGQRWNEVPVIRLKVRWHGIRGDRELSFIEPAPERRTLP
;
A
#
# COMPACT_ATOMS: atom_id res chain seq x y z
N MET A 1 -4.25 52.45 -27.51
CA MET A 1 -4.63 51.02 -27.58
C MET A 1 -6.14 50.95 -27.75
N GLY A 2 -6.62 50.49 -28.90
CA GLY A 2 -8.06 50.44 -29.23
C GLY A 2 -8.77 49.28 -28.55
N ARG A 3 -10.10 49.38 -28.47
CA ARG A 3 -11.03 48.43 -27.85
C ARG A 3 -10.81 46.96 -28.30
N ASP A 4 -10.33 46.77 -29.52
CA ASP A 4 -10.01 45.45 -30.10
C ASP A 4 -8.76 44.80 -29.49
N GLY A 5 -7.74 45.60 -29.13
CA GLY A 5 -6.53 45.08 -28.48
C GLY A 5 -6.78 44.61 -27.04
N PHE A 6 -7.74 45.24 -26.34
CA PHE A 6 -8.17 44.83 -25.01
C PHE A 6 -8.98 43.53 -25.05
N MET A 7 -9.92 43.41 -26.00
CA MET A 7 -10.70 42.18 -26.22
C MET A 7 -9.81 40.98 -26.59
N MET A 8 -8.77 41.19 -27.39
CA MET A 8 -7.82 40.13 -27.78
C MET A 8 -6.96 39.66 -26.59
N MET A 9 -6.60 40.57 -25.68
CA MET A 9 -5.83 40.25 -24.47
C MET A 9 -6.66 39.45 -23.45
N GLU A 10 -7.93 39.82 -23.25
CA GLU A 10 -8.88 39.10 -22.40
C GLU A 10 -9.15 37.67 -22.93
N ALA A 11 -9.29 37.51 -24.25
CA ALA A 11 -9.50 36.20 -24.87
C ALA A 11 -8.28 35.27 -24.69
N LEU A 12 -7.06 35.82 -24.79
CA LEU A 12 -5.82 35.08 -24.52
C LEU A 12 -5.70 34.66 -23.06
N LEU A 13 -6.03 35.56 -22.13
CA LEU A 13 -6.03 35.27 -20.70
C LEU A 13 -7.07 34.20 -20.34
N ALA A 14 -8.29 34.30 -20.87
CA ALA A 14 -9.34 33.30 -20.66
C ALA A 14 -8.91 31.92 -21.17
N THR A 15 -8.33 31.85 -22.37
CA THR A 15 -7.81 30.60 -22.95
C THR A 15 -6.71 29.99 -22.08
N PHE A 16 -5.77 30.82 -21.59
CA PHE A 16 -4.70 30.38 -20.70
C PHE A 16 -5.25 29.84 -19.36
N CYS A 17 -6.21 30.54 -18.75
CA CYS A 17 -6.89 30.09 -17.54
C CYS A 17 -7.62 28.75 -17.75
N THR A 18 -8.31 28.55 -18.88
CA THR A 18 -8.98 27.28 -19.19
C THR A 18 -7.98 26.13 -19.34
N VAL A 19 -6.87 26.35 -20.04
CA VAL A 19 -5.81 25.33 -20.18
C VAL A 19 -5.21 24.98 -18.82
N LEU A 20 -4.97 25.97 -17.97
CA LEU A 20 -4.48 25.74 -16.61
C LEU A 20 -5.47 24.95 -15.76
N LEU A 21 -6.76 25.29 -15.80
CA LEU A 21 -7.80 24.58 -15.04
C LEU A 21 -7.91 23.11 -15.46
N ILE A 22 -7.96 22.83 -16.76
CA ILE A 22 -7.99 21.45 -17.29
C ILE A 22 -6.71 20.69 -16.91
N GLY A 23 -5.56 21.36 -17.00
CA GLY A 23 -4.28 20.79 -16.59
C GLY A 23 -4.26 20.43 -15.10
N THR A 24 -4.77 21.29 -14.23
CA THR A 24 -4.85 21.03 -12.80
C THR A 24 -5.84 19.90 -12.49
N ASP A 25 -7.00 19.87 -13.13
CA ASP A 25 -8.00 18.81 -12.93
C ASP A 25 -7.45 17.42 -13.29
N GLY A 26 -6.65 17.34 -14.35
CA GLY A 26 -5.96 16.10 -14.73
C GLY A 26 -4.94 15.64 -13.69
N VAL A 27 -4.15 16.58 -13.14
CA VAL A 27 -3.16 16.28 -12.09
C VAL A 27 -3.85 15.83 -10.80
N TYR A 28 -4.93 16.48 -10.38
CA TYR A 28 -5.72 16.07 -9.22
C TYR A 28 -6.31 14.67 -9.38
N THR A 29 -6.87 14.38 -10.57
CA THR A 29 -7.44 13.06 -10.87
C THR A 29 -6.37 11.97 -10.76
N MET A 30 -5.17 12.20 -11.31
CA MET A 30 -4.06 11.25 -11.22
C MET A 30 -3.55 11.06 -9.79
N ALA A 31 -3.52 12.12 -8.98
CA ALA A 31 -3.14 12.04 -7.57
C ALA A 31 -4.14 11.19 -6.76
N ILE A 32 -5.44 11.41 -6.95
CA ILE A 32 -6.50 10.63 -6.28
C ILE A 32 -6.43 9.15 -6.69
N LEU A 33 -6.21 8.86 -7.98
CA LEU A 33 -6.06 7.48 -8.46
C LEU A 33 -4.84 6.79 -7.85
N ALA A 34 -3.72 7.50 -7.69
CA ALA A 34 -2.53 6.96 -7.05
C ALA A 34 -2.76 6.66 -5.56
N GLU A 35 -3.46 7.53 -4.84
CA GLU A 35 -3.84 7.31 -3.44
C GLU A 35 -4.81 6.14 -3.29
N TYR A 36 -5.81 6.05 -4.16
CA TYR A 36 -6.75 4.95 -4.18
C TYR A 36 -6.04 3.61 -4.42
N ARG A 37 -5.10 3.57 -5.36
CA ARG A 37 -4.34 2.35 -5.67
C ARG A 37 -3.36 1.98 -4.55
N ASP A 38 -2.74 2.94 -3.86
CA ASP A 38 -1.93 2.68 -2.65
C ASP A 38 -2.82 2.07 -1.55
N ALA A 39 -4.00 2.66 -1.30
CA ALA A 39 -4.97 2.14 -0.33
C ALA A 39 -5.43 0.70 -0.66
N GLN A 40 -5.66 0.40 -1.95
CA GLN A 40 -5.97 -0.97 -2.39
C GLN A 40 -4.83 -1.95 -2.11
N GLN A 41 -3.57 -1.57 -2.38
CA GLN A 41 -2.41 -2.41 -2.11
C GLN A 41 -2.28 -2.71 -0.60
N TRP A 42 -2.51 -1.72 0.25
CA TRP A 42 -2.56 -1.90 1.71
C TRP A 42 -3.66 -2.86 2.15
N ALA A 43 -4.86 -2.74 1.57
CA ALA A 43 -5.97 -3.65 1.87
C ALA A 43 -5.63 -5.09 1.47
N ILE A 44 -5.01 -5.30 0.30
CA ILE A 44 -4.56 -6.61 -0.16
C ILE A 44 -3.49 -7.18 0.79
N ALA A 45 -2.46 -6.40 1.13
CA ALA A 45 -1.40 -6.84 2.03
C ALA A 45 -1.95 -7.24 3.41
N ARG A 46 -2.92 -6.49 3.93
CA ARG A 46 -3.61 -6.83 5.20
C ARG A 46 -4.36 -8.16 5.10
N ASN A 47 -5.12 -8.38 4.03
CA ASN A 47 -5.87 -9.63 3.87
C ASN A 47 -4.93 -10.83 3.73
N LEU A 48 -3.84 -10.69 2.96
CA LEU A 48 -2.80 -11.73 2.84
C LEU A 48 -2.15 -12.04 4.19
N ALA A 49 -1.91 -11.03 5.02
CA ALA A 49 -1.39 -11.25 6.37
C ALA A 49 -2.37 -12.03 7.24
N LEU A 50 -3.66 -11.70 7.19
CA LEU A 50 -4.71 -12.42 7.92
C LEU A 50 -4.82 -13.88 7.47
N GLU A 51 -4.83 -14.12 6.16
CA GLU A 51 -4.85 -15.47 5.60
C GLU A 51 -3.62 -16.29 6.01
N ALA A 52 -2.43 -15.69 5.97
CA ALA A 52 -1.19 -16.35 6.38
C ALA A 52 -1.21 -16.69 7.88
N ARG A 53 -1.75 -15.79 8.70
CA ARG A 53 -1.95 -16.01 10.14
C ARG A 53 -2.92 -17.14 10.41
N GLU A 54 -4.08 -17.14 9.77
CA GLU A 54 -5.10 -18.20 9.91
C GLU A 54 -4.54 -19.56 9.51
N ARG A 55 -3.83 -19.63 8.37
CA ARG A 55 -3.15 -20.85 7.93
C ARG A 55 -2.12 -21.33 8.93
N ARG A 56 -1.36 -20.41 9.54
CA ARG A 56 -0.39 -20.75 10.56
C ARG A 56 -1.05 -21.27 11.84
N VAL A 57 -2.17 -20.68 12.26
CA VAL A 57 -2.96 -21.18 13.41
C VAL A 57 -3.51 -22.57 13.12
N ALA A 58 -3.98 -22.82 11.90
CA ALA A 58 -4.55 -24.10 11.49
C ALA A 58 -3.49 -25.20 11.33
N THR A 59 -2.33 -24.89 10.75
CA THR A 59 -1.31 -25.89 10.37
C THR A 59 -0.10 -25.94 11.30
N GLY A 60 0.11 -24.90 12.12
CA GLY A 60 1.31 -24.71 12.94
C GLY A 60 2.56 -24.34 12.15
N VAL A 61 2.52 -24.32 10.81
CA VAL A 61 3.69 -24.08 9.95
C VAL A 61 3.75 -22.64 9.49
N ALA A 62 4.93 -22.04 9.63
CA ALA A 62 5.26 -20.72 9.12
C ALA A 62 6.03 -20.88 7.79
N VAL A 63 5.34 -20.77 6.66
CA VAL A 63 5.96 -20.87 5.32
C VAL A 63 6.12 -19.48 4.73
N GLY A 64 7.29 -19.20 4.14
CA GLY A 64 7.49 -18.01 3.32
C GLY A 64 6.81 -18.20 1.96
N GLU A 65 5.94 -17.28 1.58
CA GLU A 65 5.15 -17.39 0.35
C GLU A 65 5.29 -16.11 -0.50
N VAL A 66 5.25 -16.27 -1.82
CA VAL A 66 5.17 -15.16 -2.76
C VAL A 66 3.84 -15.24 -3.50
N VAL A 67 3.01 -14.21 -3.36
CA VAL A 67 1.66 -14.15 -3.94
C VAL A 67 1.57 -12.97 -4.90
N GLN A 68 0.98 -13.18 -6.08
CA GLN A 68 0.73 -12.10 -7.03
C GLN A 68 -0.77 -11.71 -7.02
N ARG A 69 -1.07 -10.44 -6.75
CA ARG A 69 -2.44 -9.89 -6.75
C ARG A 69 -2.47 -8.53 -7.43
N SER A 70 -3.43 -8.34 -8.33
CA SER A 70 -3.62 -7.06 -9.05
C SER A 70 -2.35 -6.54 -9.73
N GLY A 71 -1.55 -7.45 -10.29
CA GLY A 71 -0.28 -7.13 -10.94
C GLY A 71 0.90 -6.80 -10.01
N VAL A 72 0.71 -6.88 -8.68
CA VAL A 72 1.74 -6.63 -7.67
C VAL A 72 2.16 -7.94 -7.02
N GLN A 73 3.46 -8.10 -6.79
CA GLN A 73 4.02 -9.24 -6.07
C GLN A 73 4.17 -8.90 -4.59
N TYR A 74 3.62 -9.76 -3.74
CA TYR A 74 3.68 -9.68 -2.28
C TYR A 74 4.51 -10.84 -1.76
N ARG A 75 5.49 -10.55 -0.92
CA ARG A 75 6.28 -11.54 -0.21
C ARG A 75 5.84 -11.60 1.25
N ILE A 76 5.45 -12.78 1.71
CA ILE A 76 4.95 -13.05 3.05
C ILE A 76 6.03 -13.86 3.76
N GLU A 77 6.55 -13.34 4.86
CA GLU A 77 7.66 -13.93 5.61
C GLU A 77 7.32 -13.97 7.10
N TRP A 78 7.63 -15.08 7.76
CA TRP A 78 7.58 -15.20 9.20
C TRP A 78 8.99 -15.17 9.77
N GLU A 79 9.28 -14.19 10.61
CA GLU A 79 10.53 -14.08 11.37
C GLU A 79 10.29 -14.58 12.80
N GLY A 80 10.84 -15.75 13.11
CA GLY A 80 10.83 -16.31 14.47
C GLY A 80 12.06 -15.90 15.29
N GLY A 81 11.95 -16.04 16.62
CA GLY A 81 13.11 -16.02 17.52
C GLY A 81 13.42 -14.67 18.18
N GLN A 82 12.51 -13.70 18.13
CA GLN A 82 12.67 -12.46 18.91
C GLN A 82 12.03 -12.61 20.29
N ARG A 83 12.65 -11.99 21.30
CA ARG A 83 12.05 -11.82 22.64
C ARG A 83 11.67 -10.36 22.80
N TRP A 84 10.41 -10.11 23.15
CA TRP A 84 9.93 -8.79 23.55
C TRP A 84 9.51 -8.88 25.01
N ASN A 85 10.19 -8.18 25.92
CA ASN A 85 9.93 -8.25 27.36
C ASN A 85 9.82 -9.70 27.86
N GLU A 86 10.82 -10.53 27.56
CA GLU A 86 10.91 -11.96 27.94
C GLU A 86 9.88 -12.90 27.29
N VAL A 87 8.88 -12.39 26.58
CA VAL A 87 7.92 -13.19 25.82
C VAL A 87 8.52 -13.54 24.45
N PRO A 88 8.58 -14.83 24.06
CA PRO A 88 8.95 -15.20 22.71
C PRO A 88 7.87 -14.66 21.75
N VAL A 89 8.29 -13.92 20.74
CA VAL A 89 7.40 -13.35 19.72
C VAL A 89 7.83 -13.81 18.34
N ILE A 90 6.87 -13.79 17.42
CA ILE A 90 7.08 -14.12 16.01
C ILE A 90 6.44 -12.99 15.21
N ARG A 91 7.20 -12.51 14.22
CA ARG A 91 6.80 -11.39 13.38
C ARG A 91 6.36 -11.89 12.02
N LEU A 92 5.17 -11.49 11.59
CA LEU A 92 4.70 -11.65 10.22
C LEU A 92 5.05 -10.39 9.45
N LYS A 93 5.68 -10.53 8.28
CA LYS A 93 5.96 -9.43 7.36
C LYS A 93 5.31 -9.72 6.01
N VAL A 94 4.66 -8.69 5.46
CA VAL A 94 4.21 -8.67 4.06
C VAL A 94 4.89 -7.52 3.37
N ARG A 95 5.67 -7.81 2.33
CA ARG A 95 6.48 -6.86 1.58
C ARG A 95 6.03 -6.79 0.14
N TRP A 96 5.97 -5.60 -0.44
CA TRP A 96 5.68 -5.41 -1.86
C TRP A 96 6.28 -4.12 -2.38
N HIS A 97 6.46 -4.04 -3.69
CA HIS A 97 6.84 -2.80 -4.35
C HIS A 97 5.56 -2.02 -4.72
N GLY A 98 5.31 -0.93 -4.01
CA GLY A 98 4.17 -0.05 -4.22
C GLY A 98 4.49 1.11 -5.16
N ILE A 99 3.48 1.94 -5.45
CA ILE A 99 3.62 3.10 -6.35
C ILE A 99 4.63 4.13 -5.81
N ARG A 100 4.72 4.24 -4.47
CA ARG A 100 5.62 5.15 -3.77
C ARG A 100 6.90 4.45 -3.27
N GLY A 101 7.24 3.30 -3.85
CA GLY A 101 8.41 2.50 -3.49
C GLY A 101 8.08 1.28 -2.62
N ASP A 102 9.12 0.70 -2.02
CA ASP A 102 8.98 -0.51 -1.21
C ASP A 102 8.14 -0.26 0.04
N ARG A 103 7.23 -1.19 0.31
CA ARG A 103 6.32 -1.17 1.45
C ARG A 103 6.48 -2.44 2.26
N GLU A 104 6.33 -2.31 3.58
CA GLU A 104 6.30 -3.42 4.51
C GLU A 104 5.13 -3.22 5.48
N LEU A 105 4.36 -4.28 5.67
CA LEU A 105 3.37 -4.41 6.72
C LEU A 105 3.85 -5.50 7.68
N SER A 106 4.02 -5.15 8.96
CA SER A 106 4.51 -6.09 9.96
C SER A 106 3.54 -6.25 11.13
N PHE A 107 3.28 -7.49 11.52
CA PHE A 107 2.52 -7.83 12.73
C PHE A 107 3.42 -8.59 13.68
N ILE A 108 3.32 -8.29 14.97
CA ILE A 108 4.04 -9.02 16.03
C ILE A 108 3.00 -9.79 16.82
N GLU A 109 3.24 -11.09 16.97
CA GLU A 109 2.38 -11.98 17.73
C GLU A 109 3.20 -12.77 18.75
N PRO A 110 2.64 -13.11 19.91
CA PRO A 110 3.28 -14.05 20.81
C PRO A 110 3.53 -15.36 20.07
N ALA A 111 4.73 -15.92 20.24
CA ALA A 111 5.04 -17.24 19.74
C ALA A 111 4.07 -18.24 20.39
N PRO A 112 3.57 -19.24 19.64
CA PRO A 112 2.75 -20.26 20.27
C PRO A 112 3.56 -20.91 21.39
N GLU A 113 3.00 -20.93 22.60
CA GLU A 113 3.52 -21.77 23.67
C GLU A 113 3.61 -23.18 23.11
N ARG A 114 4.80 -23.79 23.17
CA ARG A 114 4.91 -25.23 22.89
C ARG A 114 3.93 -25.89 23.84
N ARG A 115 2.80 -26.40 23.32
CA ARG A 115 1.99 -27.36 24.07
C ARG A 115 2.92 -28.54 24.33
N THR A 116 3.52 -28.58 25.51
CA THR A 116 4.01 -29.81 26.11
C THR A 116 2.76 -30.65 26.33
N LEU A 117 2.46 -31.49 25.34
CA LEU A 117 1.54 -32.60 25.55
C LEU A 117 2.14 -33.47 26.67
N PRO A 118 1.35 -33.85 27.68
CA PRO A 118 1.78 -34.79 28.72
C PRO A 118 2.07 -36.17 28.15
#